data_AF-A0A843JKU7-F1
#
_entry.id   AF-A0A843JKU7-F1
#
_cell.length_a   1.000
_cell.length_b   1.000
_cell.length_c   1.000
_cell.angle_alpha   90.00
_cell.angle_beta   90.00
_cell.angle_gamma   90.00
#
_symmetry.space_group_name_H-M   'P 1'
#
loop_
_entity.id
_entity.type
_entity.pdbx_description
1 polymer ?
#
loop_
_entity_poly.entity_id
_entity_poly.type
_entity_poly.pdbx_seq_one_letter_code
_entity_poly.pdbx_strand_id
1 'polypeptide(L)'
;AVDLGVRGILLYDEGLLFALSKMRENGELPNDLKFKLSAHAGCSNPASAKLFESIGLDSLNPVRDLQIPMLASLRDAIDIPIDIHTENPKSTGGFIRHYEVPEMIKVASPVYLKTGVSVAKHHSWDTTDSEARQRAKQVALIRDLIERFYPEAIMSKL
;
A
#
# COMPACT_ATOMS: atom_id res chain seq x y z
N ALA A 1 19.24 -2.12 11.34
CA ALA A 1 17.94 -1.43 11.16
C ALA A 1 17.02 -1.67 12.34
N VAL A 2 16.73 -2.94 12.66
CA VAL A 2 15.92 -3.31 13.83
C VAL A 2 16.46 -2.74 15.15
N ASP A 3 17.78 -2.81 15.37
CA ASP A 3 18.43 -2.25 16.57
C ASP A 3 18.33 -0.72 16.66
N LEU A 4 18.01 -0.05 15.54
CA LEU A 4 17.72 1.39 15.48
C LEU A 4 16.23 1.69 15.72
N GLY A 5 15.44 0.70 16.15
CA GLY A 5 14.01 0.84 16.44
C GLY A 5 13.08 0.68 15.24
N VAL A 6 13.60 0.35 14.05
CA VAL A 6 12.76 0.13 12.86
C VAL A 6 11.90 -1.14 13.04
N ARG A 7 10.60 -1.03 12.76
CA ARG A 7 9.63 -2.13 12.83
C ARG A 7 8.85 -2.38 11.55
N GLY A 8 9.11 -1.60 10.50
CA GLY A 8 8.57 -1.85 9.17
C GLY A 8 9.69 -1.89 8.14
N ILE A 9 9.73 -2.93 7.31
CA ILE A 9 10.70 -3.07 6.22
C ILE A 9 9.94 -3.22 4.91
N LEU A 10 10.27 -2.35 3.95
CA LEU A 10 9.77 -2.43 2.58
C LEU A 10 10.69 -3.35 1.76
N LEU A 11 10.12 -4.43 1.20
CA LEU A 11 10.82 -5.46 0.45
C LEU A 11 10.46 -5.43 -1.04
N TYR A 12 11.33 -5.98 -1.87
CA TYR A 12 11.23 -5.91 -3.33
C TYR A 12 11.17 -7.29 -4.01
N ASP A 13 11.38 -8.38 -3.28
CA ASP A 13 11.42 -9.74 -3.81
C ASP A 13 10.98 -10.78 -2.76
N GLU A 14 10.61 -11.96 -3.25
CA GLU A 14 10.13 -13.10 -2.48
C GLU A 14 11.24 -13.83 -1.71
N GLY A 15 12.46 -13.85 -2.22
CA GLY A 15 13.57 -14.60 -1.61
C GLY A 15 14.02 -13.96 -0.30
N LEU A 16 14.20 -12.64 -0.31
CA LEU A 16 14.52 -11.87 0.89
C LEU A 16 13.38 -11.91 1.90
N LEU A 17 12.13 -11.78 1.46
CA LEU A 17 10.98 -11.94 2.33
C LEU A 17 11.00 -13.31 3.03
N PHE A 18 11.17 -14.40 2.27
CA PHE A 18 11.21 -15.75 2.83
C PHE A 18 12.31 -15.88 3.89
N ALA A 19 13.53 -15.43 3.59
CA ALA A 19 14.65 -15.51 4.52
C ALA A 19 14.37 -14.72 5.82
N LEU A 20 13.90 -13.47 5.71
CA LEU A 20 13.60 -12.62 6.87
C LEU A 20 12.41 -13.15 7.68
N SER A 21 11.40 -13.72 7.03
CA SER A 21 10.28 -14.39 7.71
C SER A 21 10.78 -15.58 8.53
N LYS A 22 11.69 -16.40 7.99
CA LYS A 22 12.28 -17.51 8.75
C LYS A 22 13.12 -17.05 9.93
N MET A 23 13.91 -15.99 9.75
CA MET A 23 14.66 -15.38 10.87
C MET A 23 13.71 -14.85 11.96
N ARG A 24 12.58 -14.23 11.59
CA ARG A 24 11.53 -13.80 12.53
C ARG A 24 10.90 -14.98 13.25
N GLU A 25 10.54 -16.05 12.54
CA GLU A 25 10.01 -17.29 13.13
C GLU A 25 11.00 -17.96 14.11
N ASN A 26 12.30 -17.91 13.82
CA ASN A 26 13.35 -18.46 14.67
C ASN A 26 13.72 -17.55 15.88
N GLY A 27 13.10 -16.38 16.00
CA GLY A 27 13.39 -15.41 17.06
C GLY A 27 14.69 -14.61 16.85
N GLU A 28 15.30 -14.68 15.67
CA GLU A 28 16.49 -13.87 15.31
C GLU A 28 16.09 -12.42 14.99
N LEU A 29 14.83 -12.21 14.57
CA LEU A 29 14.23 -10.89 14.39
C LEU A 29 13.02 -10.72 15.33
N PRO A 30 12.69 -9.48 15.74
CA PRO A 30 11.53 -9.24 16.59
C PRO A 30 10.22 -9.71 15.96
N ASN A 31 9.36 -10.33 16.76
CA ASN A 31 8.05 -10.82 16.33
C ASN A 31 7.10 -9.71 15.86
N ASP A 32 7.33 -8.47 16.29
CA ASP A 32 6.57 -7.28 15.89
C ASP A 32 7.12 -6.59 14.63
N LEU A 33 8.21 -7.10 14.04
CA LEU A 33 8.74 -6.62 12.76
C LEU A 33 7.74 -6.92 11.63
N LYS A 34 7.40 -5.92 10.82
CA LYS A 34 6.43 -6.01 9.71
C LYS A 34 7.11 -5.92 8.35
N PHE A 35 6.73 -6.82 7.44
CA PHE A 35 7.20 -6.85 6.07
C PHE A 35 6.13 -6.34 5.11
N LYS A 36 6.51 -5.37 4.27
CA LYS A 36 5.64 -4.75 3.28
C LYS A 36 6.21 -4.93 1.90
N LEU A 37 5.41 -5.34 0.93
CA LEU A 37 5.89 -5.55 -0.44
C LEU A 37 5.80 -4.23 -1.21
N SER A 38 6.87 -3.84 -1.88
CA SER A 38 6.92 -2.67 -2.76
C SER A 38 6.07 -2.90 -4.01
N ALA A 39 5.40 -1.85 -4.50
CA ALA A 39 4.70 -1.91 -5.79
C ALA A 39 5.68 -2.20 -6.96
N HIS A 40 6.97 -1.94 -6.75
CA HIS A 40 8.04 -2.26 -7.70
C HIS A 40 8.37 -3.75 -7.77
N ALA A 41 7.90 -4.57 -6.82
CA ALA A 41 7.99 -6.02 -6.89
C ALA A 41 7.04 -6.62 -7.94
N GLY A 42 6.15 -5.81 -8.52
CA GLY A 42 5.33 -6.24 -9.67
C GLY A 42 4.16 -7.17 -9.36
N CYS A 43 3.78 -7.33 -8.09
CA CYS A 43 2.65 -8.20 -7.72
C CYS A 43 1.31 -7.64 -8.26
N SER A 44 0.75 -8.33 -9.24
CA SER A 44 -0.40 -7.87 -10.03
C SER A 44 -1.56 -8.86 -10.09
N ASN A 45 -1.45 -10.03 -9.47
CA ASN A 45 -2.44 -11.09 -9.56
C ASN A 45 -2.63 -11.85 -8.22
N PRO A 46 -3.78 -12.54 -8.04
CA PRO A 46 -4.12 -13.20 -6.78
C PRO A 46 -3.17 -14.33 -6.39
N ALA A 47 -2.65 -15.11 -7.35
CA ALA A 47 -1.76 -16.23 -7.08
C ALA A 47 -0.42 -15.74 -6.49
N SER A 48 0.16 -14.69 -7.07
CA SER A 48 1.36 -14.05 -6.53
C SER A 48 1.11 -13.45 -5.15
N ALA A 49 -0.01 -12.75 -4.95
CA ALA A 49 -0.35 -12.18 -3.65
C ALA A 49 -0.46 -13.26 -2.56
N LYS A 50 -1.11 -14.39 -2.86
CA LYS A 50 -1.19 -15.53 -1.94
C LYS A 50 0.16 -16.13 -1.61
N LEU A 51 1.05 -16.24 -2.61
CA LEU A 51 2.42 -16.70 -2.39
C LEU A 51 3.16 -15.78 -1.42
N PHE A 52 3.12 -14.47 -1.63
CA PHE A 52 3.79 -13.53 -0.73
C PHE A 52 3.23 -13.59 0.70
N GLU A 53 1.91 -13.67 0.85
CA GLU A 53 1.28 -13.85 2.17
C GLU A 53 1.74 -15.14 2.84
N SER A 54 1.77 -16.27 2.12
CA SER A 54 2.13 -17.57 2.69
C SER A 54 3.58 -17.67 3.14
N ILE A 55 4.46 -16.82 2.62
CA ILE A 55 5.86 -16.72 3.04
C ILE A 55 6.12 -15.57 4.04
N GLY A 56 5.05 -15.02 4.63
CA GLY A 56 5.13 -14.15 5.81
C GLY A 56 5.03 -12.65 5.54
N LEU A 57 4.49 -12.24 4.40
CA LEU A 57 4.19 -10.83 4.13
C LEU A 57 3.10 -10.29 5.07
N ASP A 58 3.26 -9.07 5.60
CA ASP A 58 2.26 -8.43 6.48
C ASP A 58 1.37 -7.40 5.76
N SER A 59 1.80 -6.83 4.63
CA SER A 59 0.98 -5.93 3.80
C SER A 59 1.50 -5.83 2.36
N LEU A 60 0.58 -5.63 1.42
CA LEU A 60 0.86 -5.65 -0.01
C LEU A 60 0.63 -4.30 -0.66
N ASN A 61 1.65 -3.73 -1.32
CA ASN A 61 1.42 -2.73 -2.35
C ASN A 61 1.37 -3.45 -3.72
N PRO A 62 0.20 -3.61 -4.36
CA PRO A 62 0.15 -4.19 -5.69
C PRO A 62 0.66 -3.19 -6.74
N VAL A 63 0.76 -3.65 -7.99
CA VAL A 63 0.96 -2.75 -9.15
C VAL A 63 -0.16 -1.70 -9.17
N ARG A 64 0.18 -0.48 -9.60
CA ARG A 64 -0.58 0.73 -9.26
C ARG A 64 -1.81 0.96 -10.14
N ASP A 65 -1.80 0.41 -11.35
CA ASP A 65 -2.81 0.60 -12.39
C ASP A 65 -3.86 -0.52 -12.43
N LEU A 66 -3.91 -1.39 -11.42
CA LEU A 66 -4.93 -2.45 -11.33
C LEU A 66 -6.35 -1.87 -11.30
N GLN A 67 -7.21 -2.42 -12.13
CA GLN A 67 -8.62 -2.05 -12.21
C GLN A 67 -9.40 -2.54 -10.97
N ILE A 68 -10.57 -1.94 -10.70
CA ILE A 68 -11.42 -2.33 -9.57
C ILE A 68 -11.66 -3.85 -9.47
N PRO A 69 -12.04 -4.58 -10.55
CA PRO A 69 -12.24 -6.02 -10.46
C PRO A 69 -10.97 -6.80 -10.10
N MET A 70 -9.80 -6.32 -10.56
CA MET A 70 -8.52 -6.94 -10.23
C MET A 70 -8.17 -6.74 -8.75
N LEU A 71 -8.47 -5.58 -8.19
CA LEU A 71 -8.30 -5.31 -6.76
C LEU A 71 -9.23 -6.20 -5.91
N ALA A 72 -10.48 -6.39 -6.34
CA ALA A 72 -11.41 -7.32 -5.71
C ALA A 72 -10.85 -8.75 -5.71
N SER A 73 -10.34 -9.23 -6.84
CA SER A 73 -9.73 -10.56 -6.94
C SER A 73 -8.48 -10.73 -6.09
N LEU A 74 -7.69 -9.66 -5.87
CA LEU A 74 -6.59 -9.71 -4.89
C LEU A 74 -7.14 -9.93 -3.48
N ARG A 75 -8.16 -9.16 -3.11
CA ARG A 75 -8.78 -9.27 -1.78
C ARG A 75 -9.36 -10.66 -1.52
N ASP A 76 -9.96 -11.29 -2.53
CA ASP A 76 -10.49 -12.65 -2.42
C ASP A 76 -9.43 -13.71 -2.10
N ALA A 77 -8.15 -13.44 -2.42
CA ALA A 77 -7.07 -14.41 -2.23
C ALA A 77 -6.32 -14.25 -0.91
N ILE A 78 -6.13 -13.03 -0.43
CA ILE A 78 -5.32 -12.73 0.75
C ILE A 78 -6.17 -12.19 1.90
N ASP A 79 -5.64 -12.17 3.11
CA ASP A 79 -6.23 -11.58 4.32
C ASP A 79 -5.46 -10.34 4.82
N ILE A 80 -4.22 -10.15 4.38
CA ILE A 80 -3.39 -8.98 4.75
C ILE A 80 -3.89 -7.66 4.11
N PRO A 81 -3.61 -6.48 4.71
CA PRO A 81 -3.99 -5.18 4.15
C PRO A 81 -3.38 -4.90 2.77
N ILE A 82 -4.14 -4.21 1.92
CA ILE A 82 -3.74 -3.81 0.57
C ILE A 82 -3.54 -2.28 0.52
N ASP A 83 -2.36 -1.86 0.08
CA ASP A 83 -1.97 -0.47 -0.05
C ASP A 83 -2.14 0.04 -1.50
N ILE A 84 -3.22 0.77 -1.74
CA ILE A 84 -3.63 1.15 -3.10
C ILE A 84 -3.19 2.59 -3.39
N HIS A 85 -2.50 2.77 -4.51
CA HIS A 85 -2.19 4.12 -5.01
C HIS A 85 -3.45 4.74 -5.63
N THR A 86 -3.87 5.86 -5.07
CA THR A 86 -4.99 6.64 -5.62
C THR A 86 -4.52 7.59 -6.72
N GLU A 87 -3.20 7.75 -6.86
CA GLU A 87 -2.53 8.62 -7.81
C GLU A 87 -1.03 8.29 -7.89
N ASN A 88 -0.35 8.83 -8.90
CA ASN A 88 1.10 8.62 -9.09
C ASN A 88 1.86 9.86 -9.57
N PRO A 89 3.19 9.92 -9.30
CA PRO A 89 4.10 10.82 -9.99
C PRO A 89 4.04 10.65 -11.51
N LYS A 90 4.33 11.74 -12.24
CA LYS A 90 4.46 11.70 -13.71
C LYS A 90 5.46 10.66 -14.19
N SER A 91 6.55 10.44 -13.45
CA SER A 91 7.58 9.44 -13.80
C SER A 91 7.09 8.00 -13.76
N THR A 92 5.93 7.73 -13.16
CA THR A 92 5.34 6.38 -13.02
C THR A 92 3.88 6.37 -13.46
N GLY A 93 3.60 7.00 -14.60
CA GLY A 93 2.30 6.98 -15.27
C GLY A 93 1.43 8.23 -15.04
N GLY A 94 1.63 8.97 -13.95
CA GLY A 94 0.98 10.28 -13.74
C GLY A 94 -0.55 10.27 -13.64
N PHE A 95 -1.18 9.12 -13.44
CA PHE A 95 -2.63 9.01 -13.36
C PHE A 95 -3.18 9.48 -12.02
N ILE A 96 -4.46 9.88 -12.02
CA ILE A 96 -5.25 10.26 -10.85
C ILE A 96 -6.52 9.41 -10.84
N ARG A 97 -6.79 8.72 -9.73
CA ARG A 97 -7.89 7.75 -9.57
C ARG A 97 -8.78 8.05 -8.36
N HIS A 98 -8.85 9.31 -7.94
CA HIS A 98 -9.56 9.70 -6.71
C HIS A 98 -11.05 9.29 -6.70
N TYR A 99 -11.75 9.35 -7.84
CA TYR A 99 -13.15 8.97 -7.94
C TYR A 99 -13.40 7.45 -7.81
N GLU A 100 -12.38 6.62 -7.99
CA GLU A 100 -12.47 5.18 -7.79
C GLU A 100 -12.29 4.79 -6.32
N VAL A 101 -11.79 5.70 -5.47
CA VAL A 101 -11.48 5.39 -4.06
C VAL A 101 -12.64 4.79 -3.28
N PRO A 102 -13.88 5.33 -3.34
CA PRO A 102 -15.02 4.71 -2.66
C PRO A 102 -15.20 3.24 -3.05
N GLU A 103 -15.01 2.91 -4.33
CA GLU A 103 -15.13 1.55 -4.84
C GLU A 103 -13.92 0.67 -4.46
N MET A 104 -12.70 1.23 -4.50
CA MET A 104 -11.50 0.55 -4.00
C MET A 104 -11.67 0.10 -2.55
N ILE A 105 -12.23 0.95 -1.68
CA ILE A 105 -12.51 0.60 -0.29
C ILE A 105 -13.53 -0.53 -0.22
N LYS A 106 -14.65 -0.43 -0.94
CA LYS A 106 -15.72 -1.45 -0.91
C LYS A 106 -15.20 -2.85 -1.27
N VAL A 107 -14.39 -2.95 -2.32
CA VAL A 107 -13.99 -4.26 -2.87
C VAL A 107 -12.70 -4.83 -2.27
N ALA A 108 -11.83 -3.98 -1.71
CA ALA A 108 -10.48 -4.41 -1.30
C ALA A 108 -10.16 -4.24 0.19
N SER A 109 -11.10 -3.74 1.00
CA SER A 109 -10.87 -3.53 2.44
C SER A 109 -10.44 -4.81 3.16
N PRO A 110 -9.50 -4.73 4.13
CA PRO A 110 -8.85 -3.53 4.64
C PRO A 110 -7.81 -2.94 3.67
N VAL A 111 -7.90 -1.62 3.43
CA VAL A 111 -7.01 -0.88 2.53
C VAL A 111 -6.31 0.30 3.21
N TYR A 112 -5.10 0.59 2.76
CA TYR A 112 -4.43 1.86 3.00
C TYR A 112 -4.36 2.65 1.69
N LEU A 113 -4.84 3.90 1.70
CA LEU A 113 -4.87 4.75 0.51
C LEU A 113 -3.60 5.58 0.41
N LYS A 114 -2.76 5.27 -0.58
CA LYS A 114 -1.55 6.04 -0.88
C LYS A 114 -1.90 7.27 -1.72
N THR A 115 -1.92 8.39 -1.03
CA THR A 115 -2.36 9.71 -1.50
C THR A 115 -1.24 10.73 -1.31
N GLY A 116 -1.23 11.81 -2.09
CA GLY A 116 -0.22 12.86 -2.07
C GLY A 116 0.89 12.67 -3.11
N VAL A 117 0.93 11.52 -3.80
CA VAL A 117 2.14 11.10 -4.52
C VAL A 117 2.30 11.82 -5.87
N SER A 118 1.21 12.35 -6.45
CA SER A 118 1.27 13.08 -7.73
C SER A 118 1.97 14.44 -7.63
N VAL A 119 2.06 15.02 -6.42
CA VAL A 119 2.84 16.23 -6.15
C VAL A 119 4.34 15.98 -6.26
N ALA A 120 4.79 14.74 -6.01
CA ALA A 120 6.20 14.38 -6.15
C ALA A 120 6.61 14.30 -7.62
N LYS A 121 7.80 14.82 -7.96
CA LYS A 121 8.36 14.69 -9.32
C LYS A 121 8.77 13.25 -9.64
N HIS A 122 9.44 12.61 -8.69
CA HIS A 122 9.86 11.21 -8.74
C HIS A 122 9.88 10.62 -7.32
N HIS A 123 10.23 9.33 -7.20
CA HIS A 123 10.42 8.67 -5.92
C HIS A 123 11.58 9.28 -5.12
N SER A 124 11.48 9.30 -3.79
CA SER A 124 12.50 9.87 -2.89
C SER A 124 12.79 11.36 -3.14
N TRP A 125 11.74 12.14 -3.43
CA TRP A 125 11.81 13.59 -3.62
C TRP A 125 11.66 14.35 -2.31
N ASP A 126 12.61 15.23 -2.02
CA ASP A 126 12.53 16.16 -0.88
C ASP A 126 11.32 17.07 -1.04
N THR A 127 10.45 17.06 -0.04
CA THR A 127 9.17 17.75 -0.09
C THR A 127 9.29 19.12 0.58
N THR A 128 9.07 20.18 -0.17
CA THR A 128 8.98 21.55 0.36
C THR A 128 7.72 21.75 1.21
N ASP A 129 7.66 22.78 2.05
CA ASP A 129 6.44 23.12 2.82
C ASP A 129 5.20 23.30 1.92
N SER A 130 5.38 23.97 0.78
CA SER A 130 4.32 24.17 -0.21
C SER A 130 3.81 22.85 -0.77
N GLU A 131 4.71 21.94 -1.17
CA GLU A 131 4.34 20.62 -1.67
C GLU A 131 3.69 19.77 -0.57
N ALA A 132 4.16 19.84 0.68
CA ALA A 132 3.56 19.14 1.81
C ALA A 132 2.10 19.59 2.04
N ARG A 133 1.82 20.90 1.96
CA ARG A 133 0.45 21.43 2.01
C ARG A 133 -0.41 20.92 0.86
N GLN A 134 0.14 20.82 -0.34
CA GLN A 134 -0.59 20.26 -1.50
C GLN A 134 -0.93 18.78 -1.30
N ARG A 135 0.00 17.98 -0.75
CA ARG A 135 -0.26 16.58 -0.42
C ARG A 135 -1.35 16.43 0.64
N ALA A 136 -1.29 17.23 1.71
CA ALA A 136 -2.32 17.24 2.74
C ALA A 136 -3.69 17.63 2.17
N LYS A 137 -3.73 18.58 1.23
CA LYS A 137 -4.96 18.95 0.51
C LYS A 137 -5.53 17.78 -0.29
N GLN A 138 -4.71 16.96 -0.94
CA GLN A 138 -5.19 15.77 -1.65
C GLN A 138 -5.82 14.74 -0.70
N VAL A 139 -5.22 14.52 0.46
CA VAL A 139 -5.81 13.65 1.50
C VAL A 139 -7.17 14.16 1.95
N ALA A 140 -7.30 15.48 2.20
CA ALA A 140 -8.59 16.08 2.56
C ALA A 140 -9.64 15.89 1.47
N LEU A 141 -9.28 16.10 0.19
CA LEU A 141 -10.20 15.89 -0.93
C LEU A 141 -10.66 14.45 -1.06
N ILE A 142 -9.77 13.48 -0.88
CA ILE A 142 -10.14 12.05 -0.89
C ILE A 142 -11.07 11.73 0.28
N ARG A 143 -10.79 12.24 1.49
CA ARG A 143 -11.69 12.06 2.63
C ARG A 143 -13.09 12.60 2.32
N ASP A 144 -13.18 13.80 1.76
CA ASP A 144 -14.47 14.38 1.39
C ASP A 144 -15.19 13.56 0.29
N LEU A 145 -14.45 12.88 -0.62
CA LEU A 145 -15.04 11.97 -1.60
C LEU A 145 -15.57 10.70 -0.94
N ILE A 146 -14.83 10.12 0.01
CA ILE A 146 -15.27 8.95 0.78
C ILE A 146 -16.56 9.29 1.55
N GLU A 147 -16.58 10.39 2.29
CA GLU A 147 -17.75 10.84 3.05
C GLU A 147 -18.98 11.08 2.15
N ARG A 148 -18.78 11.56 0.92
CA ARG A 148 -19.87 11.82 -0.03
C ARG A 148 -20.40 10.58 -0.74
N PHE A 149 -19.53 9.64 -1.10
CA PHE A 149 -19.87 8.53 -2.01
C PHE A 149 -19.86 7.15 -1.34
N TYR A 150 -19.29 7.03 -0.15
CA TYR A 150 -19.33 5.82 0.68
C TYR A 150 -19.18 6.15 2.18
N PRO A 151 -20.17 6.83 2.78
CA PRO A 151 -20.12 7.26 4.18
C PRO A 151 -20.07 6.10 5.19
N GLU A 152 -20.35 4.87 4.77
CA GLU A 152 -20.27 3.66 5.58
C GLU A 152 -18.83 3.16 5.77
N ALA A 153 -17.85 3.72 5.04
CA ALA A 153 -16.44 3.37 5.21
C ALA A 153 -15.97 3.63 6.65
N ILE A 154 -15.34 2.62 7.25
CA ILE A 154 -14.83 2.70 8.63
C ILE A 154 -13.31 2.90 8.58
N MET A 155 -12.84 4.01 9.13
CA MET A 155 -11.41 4.26 9.31
C MET A 155 -10.86 3.40 10.46
N SER A 156 -9.69 2.80 10.29
CA SER A 156 -9.00 2.11 11.39
C SER A 156 -8.69 3.10 12.52
N LYS A 157 -8.61 2.59 13.75
CA LYS A 157 -8.15 3.41 14.89
C LYS A 157 -6.71 3.88 14.64
N LEU A 158 -6.41 5.11 15.06
CA LEU A 158 -5.06 5.67 15.08
C LEU A 158 -4.22 5.05 16.20
#